data_AF-A0A538BPA1-F1
#
_entry.id   AF-A0A538BPA1-F1
#
_cell.length_a   1.000
_cell.length_b   1.000
_cell.length_c   1.000
_cell.angle_alpha   90.00
_cell.angle_beta   90.00
_cell.angle_gamma   90.00
#
_symmetry.space_group_name_H-M   'P 1'
#
loop_
_entity.id
_entity.type
_entity.pdbx_description
1 polymer ?
#
loop_
_entity_poly.entity_id
_entity_poly.type
_entity_poly.pdbx_seq_one_letter_code
_entity_poly.pdbx_strand_id
1 'polypeptide(L)' 'MSPRTIERELDDLLLQLKGLVHVRALVETRRASAAEIEEHTAEIERVRGRLARLVKDSGDRYSAAA' A
#
# COMPACT_ATOMS: atom_id res chain seq x y z
N MET A 1 -12.02 10.30 -11.84
CA MET A 1 -10.61 9.99 -12.20
C MET A 1 -10.58 9.27 -13.52
N SER A 2 -9.61 9.56 -14.38
CA SER A 2 -9.39 8.79 -15.60
C SER A 2 -8.70 7.45 -15.27
N PRO A 3 -8.83 6.43 -16.14
CA PRO A 3 -8.18 5.13 -15.95
C PRO A 3 -6.66 5.23 -15.73
N ARG A 4 -5.98 6.10 -16.48
CA ARG A 4 -4.54 6.34 -16.32
C ARG A 4 -4.16 6.90 -14.95
N THR A 5 -5.03 7.69 -14.33
CA THR A 5 -4.77 8.21 -12.97
C THR A 5 -4.87 7.10 -11.92
N ILE A 6 -5.78 6.14 -12.11
CA ILE A 6 -5.95 4.99 -11.22
C ILE A 6 -4.75 4.06 -11.32
N GLU A 7 -4.29 3.76 -12.54
CA GLU A 7 -3.09 2.94 -12.79
C GLU A 7 -1.86 3.54 -12.11
N ARG A 8 -1.65 4.85 -12.27
CA ARG A 8 -0.53 5.53 -11.62
C ARG A 8 -0.61 5.48 -10.10
N GLU A 9 -1.78 5.72 -9.52
CA GLU A 9 -1.95 5.65 -8.06
C GLU A 9 -1.76 4.22 -7.53
N LEU A 10 -2.20 3.21 -8.29
CA LEU A 10 -1.95 1.80 -7.97
C LEU A 10 -0.45 1.50 -7.96
N ASP A 11 0.28 1.90 -9.01
CA ASP A 11 1.72 1.70 -9.11
C ASP A 11 2.49 2.40 -7.99
N ASP A 12 2.14 3.64 -7.67
CA ASP A 12 2.74 4.42 -6.59
C ASP A 12 2.53 3.74 -5.23
N LEU A 13 1.31 3.29 -4.95
CA LEU A 13 0.98 2.57 -3.71
C LEU A 13 1.69 1.22 -3.62
N LEU A 14 1.81 0.48 -4.72
CA LEU A 14 2.53 -0.79 -4.77
C LEU A 14 4.03 -0.59 -4.56
N LEU A 15 4.60 0.46 -5.15
CA LEU A 15 6.01 0.83 -4.94
C LEU A 15 6.26 1.20 -3.48
N GLN A 16 5.40 2.03 -2.89
CA GLN A 16 5.48 2.40 -1.48
C GLN A 16 5.39 1.17 -0.57
N LEU A 17 4.43 0.27 -0.81
CA LEU A 17 4.26 -0.95 -0.02
C LEU A 17 5.51 -1.84 -0.06
N LYS A 18 6.07 -2.07 -1.25
CA LYS A 18 7.31 -2.85 -1.41
C LYS A 18 8.47 -2.22 -0.63
N GLY A 19 8.62 -0.89 -0.74
CA GLY A 19 9.63 -0.15 0.00
C GLY A 19 9.49 -0.34 1.52
N LEU A 20 8.28 -0.19 2.06
CA LEU A 20 8.01 -0.35 3.49
C LEU A 20 8.28 -1.78 3.98
N VAL A 21 7.91 -2.80 3.21
CA VAL A 21 8.21 -4.20 3.55
C VAL A 21 9.72 -4.43 3.61
N HIS A 22 10.48 -3.88 2.67
CA HIS A 22 11.95 -3.98 2.68
C HIS A 22 12.56 -3.23 3.87
N VAL A 23 12.09 -2.01 4.17
CA VAL A 23 12.58 -1.24 5.32
C VAL A 23 12.27 -1.98 6.63
N ARG A 24 11.05 -2.50 6.82
CA ARG A 24 10.68 -3.28 8.00
C ARG A 24 11.62 -4.48 8.20
N ALA A 25 11.90 -5.23 7.14
CA ALA A 25 12.82 -6.37 7.20
C ALA A 25 14.26 -5.94 7.53
N LEU A 26 14.70 -4.80 6.99
CA LEU A 26 16.02 -4.25 7.26
C LEU A 26 16.18 -3.82 8.72
N VAL A 27 15.20 -3.11 9.28
CA VAL A 27 15.26 -2.65 10.67
C VAL A 27 15.14 -3.81 11.66
N GLU A 28 14.32 -4.82 11.35
CA GLU A 28 14.23 -6.07 12.12
C GLU A 28 15.59 -6.80 12.16
N THR A 29 16.28 -6.90 11.01
CA THR A 29 17.63 -7.48 10.92
C THR A 29 18.66 -6.69 11.73
N ARG A 30 18.49 -5.37 11.85
CA ARG A 30 19.38 -4.49 12.61
C ARG A 30 19.06 -4.42 14.10
N ARG A 31 18.19 -5.30 14.60
CA ARG A 31 17.74 -5.34 16.01
C ARG A 31 17.06 -4.04 16.46
N ALA A 32 16.28 -3.42 15.57
CA ALA A 32 15.39 -2.33 15.94
C ALA A 32 14.46 -2.74 17.08
N SER A 33 14.01 -1.76 17.85
CA SER A 33 13.06 -1.97 18.93
C SER A 33 11.71 -2.49 18.39
N ALA A 34 10.96 -3.16 19.26
CA ALA A 34 9.61 -3.62 18.91
C ALA A 34 8.70 -2.45 18.47
N ALA A 35 8.85 -1.28 19.10
CA ALA A 35 8.10 -0.08 18.76
C ALA A 35 8.39 0.42 17.33
N GLU A 36 9.67 0.42 16.92
CA GLU A 36 10.04 0.78 15.55
C GLU A 36 9.50 -0.23 14.53
N ILE A 37 9.54 -1.53 14.83
CA ILE A 37 8.97 -2.56 13.95
C ILE A 37 7.45 -2.40 13.83
N GLU A 38 6.78 -2.06 14.93
CA GLU A 38 5.33 -1.86 14.99
C GLU A 38 4.91 -0.61 14.21
N GLU A 39 5.69 0.48 14.27
CA GLU A 39 5.44 1.68 13.45
C GLU A 39 5.47 1.37 11.95
N HIS A 40 6.49 0.63 11.49
CA HIS A 40 6.59 0.21 10.09
C HIS A 40 5.45 -0.75 9.70
N THR A 41 5.05 -1.63 10.62
CA THR A 41 3.92 -2.54 10.42
C THR A 41 2.61 -1.77 10.28
N ALA A 42 2.38 -0.76 11.12
CA ALA A 42 1.19 0.09 11.06
C ALA A 42 1.12 0.89 9.74
N GLU A 43 2.25 1.41 9.26
CA GLU A 43 2.31 2.09 7.96
C GLU A 43 2.03 1.15 6.79
N ILE A 44 2.57 -0.08 6.82
CA ILE A 44 2.25 -1.12 5.83
C ILE A 44 0.74 -1.36 5.77
N GLU A 45 0.08 -1.54 6.91
CA GLU A 45 -1.36 -1.79 6.96
C GLU A 45 -2.19 -0.59 6.49
N ARG A 46 -1.73 0.64 6.77
CA ARG A 46 -2.36 1.85 6.20
C ARG A 46 -2.31 1.86 4.67
N VAL A 47 -1.16 1.54 4.08
CA VAL A 47 -0.99 1.48 2.61
C VAL A 47 -1.83 0.35 2.01
N ARG A 48 -1.86 -0.83 2.64
CA ARG A 48 -2.74 -1.95 2.22
C ARG A 48 -4.22 -1.55 2.24
N GLY A 49 -4.65 -0.84 3.28
CA GLY A 49 -6.01 -0.29 3.35
C GLY A 49 -6.32 0.70 2.23
N ARG A 50 -5.37 1.55 1.83
CA ARG A 50 -5.51 2.44 0.68
C ARG A 50 -5.63 1.66 -0.64
N LEU A 51 -4.77 0.66 -0.85
CA LEU A 51 -4.82 -0.21 -2.03
C LEU A 51 -6.16 -0.93 -2.15
N ALA A 52 -6.66 -1.51 -1.06
CA ALA A 52 -7.93 -2.22 -1.05
C ALA A 52 -9.11 -1.30 -1.45
N ARG A 53 -9.12 -0.07 -0.94
CA ARG A 53 -10.13 0.94 -1.34
C ARG A 53 -10.03 1.30 -2.82
N LEU A 54 -8.82 1.60 -3.32
CA LEU A 54 -8.62 1.97 -4.72
C LEU A 54 -9.08 0.88 -5.68
N VAL A 55 -8.76 -0.38 -5.39
CA VAL A 55 -9.17 -1.54 -6.22
C VAL A 55 -10.69 -1.71 -6.17
N LYS A 56 -11.30 -1.64 -4.99
CA LYS A 56 -12.76 -1.75 -4.83
C LYS A 56 -13.49 -0.65 -5.62
N ASP A 57 -13.11 0.60 -5.41
CA ASP A 57 -13.74 1.75 -6.07
C ASP A 57 -13.58 1.70 -7.60
N SER A 58 -12.50 1.08 -8.09
CA SER A 58 -12.26 0.90 -9.53
C SER A 58 -13.10 -0.25 -10.10
N GLY A 59 -13.24 -1.36 -9.37
CA GLY A 59 -14.11 -2.48 -9.74
C GLY A 59 -15.59 -2.13 -9.75
N ASP A 60 -16.06 -1.37 -8.75
CA ASP A 60 -17.44 -0.89 -8.67
C ASP A 60 -17.79 0.01 -9.87
N ARG A 61 -16.86 0.88 -10.29
CA ARG A 61 -17.02 1.75 -11.47
C ARG A 61 -17.06 0.98 -12.79
N TYR A 62 -16.25 -0.06 -12.94
CA TYR A 62 -16.29 -0.91 -14.13
C TYR A 62 -17.62 -1.66 -14.23
N SER A 63 -18.10 -2.20 -13.10
CA SER A 63 -19.37 -2.92 -13.03
C SER A 63 -20.59 -2.04 -13.32
N ALA A 64 -20.56 -0.76 -12.92
CA ALA A 64 -21.64 0.19 -13.19
C ALA A 64 -21.72 0.68 -14.64
N ALA A 65 -20.70 0.41 -15.46
CA ALA A 65 -20.62 0.81 -16.87
C ALA A 65 -20.92 -0.34 -17.85
N ALA A 66 -21.15 -1.55 -17.34
CA ALA A 66 -21.50 -2.77 -18.09
C ALA A 66 -23.02 -3.02 -18.07
#